data_AF-A0A7Y6BZE9-F1
#
_entry.id   AF-A0A7Y6BZE9-F1
#
_cell.length_a   1.000
_cell.length_b   1.000
_cell.length_c   1.000
_cell.angle_alpha   90.00
_cell.angle_beta   90.00
_cell.angle_gamma   90.00
#
_symmetry.space_group_name_H-M   'P 1'
#
loop_
_entity.id
_entity.type
_entity.pdbx_description
1 polymer ?
#
loop_
_entity_poly.entity_id
_entity_poly.type
_entity_poly.pdbx_seq_one_letter_code
_entity_poly.pdbx_strand_id
1 'polypeptide(L)'
;METSPEEKALLADAYQVELEKKQLNPADTAFAIQRGLAIARARRTTSGVQIKWLTAVLITAMAAGWFLLGPYRGGFAPQTTAVEPIQDWGVLEPFRDLAAKDVDGETLVSAINNGYFQLVDRTVKSGIYQFTVNAVMADENRLIVLYTAKTDDSQEIYSVVNTKMTNALTGKLIDNGNSGGLHTSNDNHTIYGRSTIELTQKQPLPEQVMINLQISSVVPNQGTDSDAVKKERKYQFSKKMNITFNLDPKFSVPKTEVLELNKLFTVGGYEVMLSEVEISPLVTRVRFIYEPSEKIDYETKLSIYDAVSPIKIVSTTKDGRQTELSLVGGNGTEDGMIYSFSSNLLDDPQSLVMKLRGEPGKVYDDLQEAERNMIKLKIK
;
A
#
# COMPACT_ATOMS: atom_id res chain seq x y z
N MET A 1 19.44 -29.76 7.75
CA MET A 1 19.05 -28.35 7.60
C MET A 1 18.20 -28.01 8.80
N GLU A 2 18.75 -27.28 9.76
CA GLU A 2 17.99 -26.79 10.90
C GLU A 2 17.29 -25.50 10.49
N THR A 3 15.97 -25.44 10.68
CA THR A 3 15.16 -24.24 10.44
C THR A 3 15.61 -23.12 11.38
N SER A 4 15.68 -21.89 10.87
CA SER A 4 16.15 -20.74 11.65
C SER A 4 15.21 -20.50 12.85
N PRO A 5 15.70 -19.89 13.95
CA PRO A 5 14.82 -19.54 15.08
C PRO A 5 13.63 -18.66 14.66
N GLU A 6 13.81 -17.80 13.65
CA GLU A 6 12.77 -16.97 13.04
C GLU A 6 11.73 -17.83 12.32
N GLU A 7 12.18 -18.79 11.51
CA GLU A 7 11.30 -19.74 10.82
C GLU A 7 10.53 -20.61 11.82
N LYS A 8 11.15 -21.03 12.93
CA LYS A 8 10.48 -21.75 14.02
C LYS A 8 9.41 -20.90 14.71
N ALA A 9 9.66 -19.60 14.92
CA ALA A 9 8.70 -18.68 15.51
C ALA A 9 7.51 -18.41 14.55
N LEU A 10 7.80 -18.18 13.27
CA LEU A 10 6.78 -18.01 12.22
C LEU A 10 5.92 -19.28 12.05
N LEU A 11 6.54 -20.46 12.10
CA LEU A 11 5.84 -21.74 12.03
C LEU A 11 4.96 -22.00 13.26
N ALA A 12 5.43 -21.61 14.45
CA ALA A 12 4.64 -21.72 15.68
C ALA A 12 3.40 -20.79 15.64
N ASP A 13 3.57 -19.57 15.12
CA ASP A 13 2.46 -18.62 14.94
C ASP A 13 1.46 -19.10 13.88
N ALA A 14 1.94 -19.57 12.73
CA ALA A 14 1.10 -20.15 11.67
C ALA A 14 0.27 -21.34 12.19
N TYR A 15 0.87 -22.20 13.02
CA TYR A 15 0.18 -23.32 13.64
C TYR A 15 -0.92 -22.88 14.62
N GLN A 16 -0.67 -21.82 15.40
CA GLN A 16 -1.65 -21.26 16.32
C GLN A 16 -2.84 -20.61 15.57
N VAL A 17 -2.58 -19.95 14.45
CA VAL A 17 -3.62 -19.38 13.57
C VAL A 17 -4.51 -20.48 12.95
N GLU A 18 -3.93 -21.61 12.56
CA GLU A 18 -4.74 -22.76 12.08
C GLU A 18 -5.65 -23.33 13.18
N LEU A 19 -5.15 -23.42 14.40
CA LEU A 19 -5.92 -23.88 15.57
C LEU A 19 -7.09 -22.95 15.87
N GLU A 20 -6.87 -21.64 15.82
CA GLU A 20 -7.92 -20.63 16.01
C GLU A 20 -8.96 -20.66 14.88
N LYS A 21 -8.54 -20.86 13.62
CA LYS A 21 -9.46 -21.04 12.48
C LYS A 21 -10.33 -22.29 12.60
N LYS A 22 -9.79 -23.39 13.13
CA LYS A 22 -10.53 -24.64 13.38
C LYS A 22 -11.53 -24.53 14.54
N GLN A 23 -11.38 -23.53 15.41
CA GLN A 23 -12.26 -23.28 16.55
C GLN A 23 -13.40 -22.29 16.25
N LEU A 24 -13.47 -21.71 15.04
CA LEU A 24 -14.58 -20.85 14.64
C LEU A 24 -15.88 -21.67 14.52
N ASN A 25 -16.93 -21.20 15.19
CA ASN A 25 -18.23 -21.87 15.22
C ASN A 25 -18.88 -21.83 13.81
N PRO A 26 -19.29 -22.98 13.25
CA PRO A 26 -19.99 -23.06 11.95
C PRO A 26 -21.24 -22.18 11.85
N ALA A 27 -21.88 -21.88 12.99
CA ALA A 27 -23.03 -20.98 13.04
C ALA A 27 -22.67 -19.52 12.75
N ASP A 28 -21.50 -19.04 13.19
CA ASP A 28 -21.06 -17.65 12.97
C ASP A 28 -20.61 -17.42 11.52
N THR A 29 -20.03 -18.46 10.89
CA THR A 29 -19.70 -18.45 9.47
C THR A 29 -20.95 -18.50 8.60
N ALA A 30 -21.94 -19.33 8.95
CA ALA A 30 -23.24 -19.36 8.24
C ALA A 30 -24.00 -18.03 8.36
N PHE A 31 -23.98 -17.40 9.54
CA PHE A 31 -24.61 -16.09 9.76
C PHE A 31 -23.91 -14.98 8.96
N ALA A 32 -22.58 -14.99 8.88
CA ALA A 32 -21.81 -14.04 8.07
C ALA A 32 -22.08 -14.21 6.55
N ILE A 33 -22.22 -15.45 6.07
CA ILE A 33 -22.57 -15.76 4.68
C ILE A 33 -24.00 -15.27 4.36
N GLN A 34 -24.96 -15.55 5.23
CA GLN A 34 -26.34 -15.09 5.04
C GLN A 34 -26.45 -13.57 5.07
N ARG A 35 -25.72 -12.89 5.97
CA ARG A 35 -25.65 -11.43 6.02
C ARG A 35 -24.99 -10.84 4.77
N GLY A 36 -23.95 -11.48 4.24
CA GLY A 36 -23.31 -11.08 2.99
C GLY A 36 -24.23 -11.21 1.77
N LEU A 37 -25.02 -12.30 1.70
CA LEU A 37 -26.01 -12.52 0.64
C LEU A 37 -27.19 -11.54 0.73
N ALA A 38 -27.60 -11.16 1.94
CA ALA A 38 -28.65 -10.16 2.16
C ALA A 38 -28.23 -8.75 1.69
N ILE A 39 -26.97 -8.36 1.95
CA ILE A 39 -26.42 -7.06 1.50
C ILE A 39 -26.30 -7.01 -0.03
N ALA A 40 -25.92 -8.12 -0.67
CA ALA A 40 -25.87 -8.21 -2.14
C ALA A 40 -27.25 -8.07 -2.80
N ARG A 41 -28.33 -8.50 -2.14
CA ARG A 41 -29.72 -8.29 -2.63
C ARG A 41 -30.20 -6.85 -2.47
N ALA A 42 -29.81 -6.15 -1.40
CA ALA A 42 -30.22 -4.77 -1.16
C ALA A 42 -29.59 -3.76 -2.15
N ARG A 43 -28.39 -4.04 -2.68
CA ARG A 43 -27.70 -3.17 -3.66
C ARG A 43 -28.32 -3.17 -5.06
N ARG A 44 -29.12 -4.17 -5.44
CA ARG A 44 -29.76 -4.24 -6.78
C ARG A 44 -30.99 -3.32 -6.95
N THR A 45 -31.45 -2.65 -5.90
CA THR A 45 -32.75 -1.93 -5.90
C THR A 45 -32.67 -0.42 -5.75
N THR A 46 -31.48 0.19 -5.72
CA THR A 46 -31.32 1.65 -5.58
C THR A 46 -30.40 2.23 -6.64
N SER A 47 -30.81 2.18 -7.91
CA SER A 47 -30.29 3.05 -8.97
C SER A 47 -31.42 3.93 -9.49
N GLY A 48 -31.36 5.23 -9.20
CA GLY A 48 -32.28 6.20 -9.79
C GLY A 48 -32.65 7.37 -8.89
N VAL A 49 -31.72 8.30 -8.65
CA VAL A 49 -32.09 9.69 -8.38
C VAL A 49 -31.14 10.60 -9.16
N GLN A 50 -31.65 11.18 -10.25
CA GLN A 50 -31.02 12.27 -10.97
C GLN A 50 -31.29 13.58 -10.22
N ILE A 51 -30.24 14.31 -9.85
CA ILE A 51 -30.38 15.69 -9.32
C ILE A 51 -29.79 16.65 -10.34
N LYS A 52 -30.68 17.30 -11.09
CA LYS A 52 -30.43 18.52 -11.87
C LYS A 52 -30.94 19.70 -11.06
N TRP A 53 -30.13 20.74 -10.82
CA TRP A 53 -30.51 22.18 -10.69
C TRP A 53 -29.18 22.98 -10.72
N LEU A 54 -28.76 23.64 -11.80
CA LEU A 54 -29.10 25.00 -12.29
C LEU A 54 -28.82 26.16 -11.31
N THR A 55 -27.63 26.77 -11.49
CA THR A 55 -27.28 28.21 -11.56
C THR A 55 -28.00 29.29 -10.74
N ALA A 56 -27.20 30.15 -10.08
CA ALA A 56 -27.37 31.61 -10.14
C ALA A 56 -26.02 32.33 -10.02
N VAL A 57 -25.87 33.37 -10.84
CA VAL A 57 -24.67 34.13 -11.21
C VAL A 57 -24.59 35.44 -10.39
N LEU A 58 -23.43 36.09 -10.17
CA LEU A 58 -22.87 37.29 -10.87
C LEU A 58 -22.48 38.29 -9.72
N ILE A 59 -21.31 38.94 -9.59
CA ILE A 59 -20.73 40.11 -10.30
C ILE A 59 -19.48 40.54 -9.49
N THR A 60 -18.24 40.43 -10.01
CA THR A 60 -17.42 41.46 -10.70
C THR A 60 -16.53 42.30 -9.77
N ALA A 61 -15.20 42.25 -9.95
CA ALA A 61 -14.40 43.35 -10.52
C ALA A 61 -12.88 43.24 -10.24
N MET A 62 -12.13 43.21 -11.35
CA MET A 62 -10.88 43.96 -11.60
C MET A 62 -9.61 43.67 -10.79
N ALA A 63 -8.64 43.06 -11.48
CA ALA A 63 -7.42 43.78 -11.84
C ALA A 63 -6.90 43.30 -13.20
N ALA A 64 -6.97 44.20 -14.19
CA ALA A 64 -6.14 44.16 -15.39
C ALA A 64 -4.65 44.19 -14.98
N GLY A 65 -3.68 43.69 -15.71
CA GLY A 65 -3.61 43.14 -17.05
C GLY A 65 -2.12 43.13 -17.38
N TRP A 66 -1.60 42.03 -17.93
CA TRP A 66 -0.36 42.11 -18.70
C TRP A 66 -0.55 41.44 -20.04
N PHE A 67 -0.35 42.29 -21.02
CA PHE A 67 -0.36 42.14 -22.47
C PHE A 67 0.17 40.81 -23.03
N LEU A 68 -0.60 40.33 -23.99
CA LEU A 68 -0.22 39.50 -25.13
C LEU A 68 0.83 40.18 -26.02
N LEU A 69 1.46 39.34 -26.87
CA LEU A 69 2.40 39.56 -28.02
C LEU A 69 3.83 39.14 -27.65
N GLY A 70 4.34 37.93 -27.93
CA GLY A 70 4.38 37.11 -29.17
C GLY A 70 5.87 36.75 -29.44
N PRO A 71 6.28 36.08 -30.54
CA PRO A 71 5.77 34.92 -31.26
C PRO A 71 6.69 33.66 -31.09
N TYR A 72 6.30 32.56 -31.72
CA TYR A 72 7.09 31.34 -32.00
C TYR A 72 8.62 31.48 -31.97
N ARG A 73 9.26 30.74 -31.06
CA ARG A 73 10.58 30.13 -31.28
C ARG A 73 10.55 28.68 -30.84
N GLY A 74 10.66 27.78 -31.82
CA GLY A 74 11.07 26.41 -31.59
C GLY A 74 12.46 26.43 -30.95
N GLY A 75 12.54 25.90 -29.76
CA GLY A 75 13.77 25.67 -29.02
C GLY A 75 13.50 24.50 -28.12
N PHE A 76 14.28 23.43 -28.28
CA PHE A 76 14.32 22.32 -27.36
C PHE A 76 14.45 22.88 -25.94
N ALA A 77 13.40 22.75 -25.14
CA ALA A 77 13.51 23.01 -23.71
C ALA A 77 14.42 21.89 -23.17
N PRO A 78 15.61 22.20 -22.63
CA PRO A 78 16.31 21.22 -21.83
C PRO A 78 15.38 20.84 -20.69
N GLN A 79 15.24 19.54 -20.44
CA GLN A 79 14.61 19.02 -19.23
C GLN A 79 15.41 19.55 -18.03
N THR A 80 15.08 20.74 -17.56
CA THR A 80 15.44 21.17 -16.21
C THR A 80 14.63 20.27 -15.30
N THR A 81 15.28 19.26 -14.74
CA THR A 81 14.83 18.61 -13.51
C THR A 81 14.64 19.71 -12.48
N ALA A 82 13.41 20.18 -12.34
CA ALA A 82 13.04 21.05 -11.25
C ALA A 82 13.33 20.26 -9.98
N VAL A 83 14.41 20.62 -9.27
CA VAL A 83 14.64 20.12 -7.93
C VAL A 83 13.55 20.77 -7.08
N GLU A 84 12.54 19.99 -6.73
CA GLU A 84 11.47 20.45 -5.86
C GLU A 84 12.06 20.97 -4.55
N PRO A 85 11.50 22.04 -3.97
CA PRO A 85 11.82 22.39 -2.60
C PRO A 85 11.42 21.20 -1.72
N ILE A 86 12.39 20.65 -0.99
CA ILE A 86 12.16 19.56 -0.04
C ILE A 86 11.10 20.04 0.95
N GLN A 87 9.88 19.50 0.84
CA GLN A 87 8.80 19.80 1.77
C GLN A 87 9.14 19.16 3.13
N ASP A 88 9.31 20.00 4.15
CA ASP A 88 9.67 19.57 5.51
C ASP A 88 8.59 18.64 6.09
N TRP A 89 8.98 17.42 6.50
CA TRP A 89 8.08 16.45 7.12
C TRP A 89 8.01 16.58 8.65
N GLY A 90 8.74 17.55 9.21
CA GLY A 90 8.79 17.83 10.65
C GLY A 90 9.25 16.59 11.42
N VAL A 91 8.41 16.14 12.36
CA VAL A 91 8.71 14.95 13.20
C VAL A 91 8.76 13.64 12.39
N LEU A 92 8.27 13.63 11.15
CA LEU A 92 8.29 12.47 10.27
C LEU A 92 9.48 12.46 9.28
N GLU A 93 10.37 13.45 9.34
CA GLU A 93 11.57 13.51 8.50
C GLU A 93 12.40 12.21 8.48
N PRO A 94 12.58 11.47 9.60
CA PRO A 94 13.31 10.20 9.58
C PRO A 94 12.70 9.10 8.68
N PHE A 95 11.44 9.24 8.27
CA PHE A 95 10.77 8.30 7.36
C PHE A 95 11.00 8.61 5.87
N ARG A 96 11.69 9.70 5.53
CA ARG A 96 11.93 10.06 4.12
C ARG A 96 12.78 9.02 3.39
N ASP A 97 13.82 8.52 4.03
CA ASP A 97 14.68 7.48 3.46
C ASP A 97 13.97 6.14 3.30
N LEU A 98 13.01 5.84 4.19
CA LEU A 98 12.10 4.71 4.03
C LEU A 98 11.23 4.92 2.79
N ALA A 99 10.56 6.07 2.67
CA ALA A 99 9.69 6.36 1.54
C ALA A 99 10.43 6.32 0.20
N ALA A 100 11.68 6.77 0.13
CA ALA A 100 12.47 6.73 -1.11
C ALA A 100 12.77 5.30 -1.63
N LYS A 101 12.66 4.28 -0.78
CA LYS A 101 13.04 2.89 -1.09
C LYS A 101 11.86 1.91 -1.01
N ASP A 102 10.76 2.33 -0.39
CA ASP A 102 9.58 1.50 -0.17
C ASP A 102 8.65 1.52 -1.39
N VAL A 103 7.99 0.38 -1.67
CA VAL A 103 7.01 0.24 -2.76
C VAL A 103 5.80 1.17 -2.60
N ASP A 104 5.45 1.54 -1.37
CA ASP A 104 4.42 2.53 -1.03
C ASP A 104 5.00 3.95 -0.86
N GLY A 105 6.25 4.18 -1.29
CA GLY A 105 6.96 5.45 -1.15
C GLY A 105 6.15 6.66 -1.61
N GLU A 106 5.62 6.61 -2.82
CA GLU A 106 4.79 7.68 -3.39
C GLU A 106 3.50 7.93 -2.58
N THR A 107 2.92 6.87 -2.02
CA THR A 107 1.78 6.97 -1.11
C THR A 107 2.14 7.73 0.15
N LEU A 108 3.30 7.39 0.76
CA LEU A 108 3.77 8.08 1.97
C LEU A 108 4.05 9.55 1.68
N VAL A 109 4.73 9.85 0.57
CA VAL A 109 5.06 11.22 0.16
C VAL A 109 3.79 12.04 -0.06
N SER A 110 2.85 11.53 -0.87
CA SER A 110 1.59 12.22 -1.15
C SER A 110 0.78 12.45 0.12
N ALA A 111 0.66 11.44 0.99
CA ALA A 111 -0.12 11.56 2.22
C ALA A 111 0.52 12.52 3.24
N ILE A 112 1.85 12.50 3.43
CA ILE A 112 2.52 13.43 4.36
C ILE A 112 2.45 14.86 3.84
N ASN A 113 2.77 15.09 2.57
CA ASN A 113 2.78 16.43 1.96
C ASN A 113 1.39 17.10 1.98
N ASN A 114 0.32 16.30 1.95
CA ASN A 114 -1.07 16.77 2.04
C ASN A 114 -1.66 16.72 3.47
N GLY A 115 -0.85 16.46 4.50
CA GLY A 115 -1.32 16.40 5.89
C GLY A 115 -2.31 15.26 6.18
N TYR A 116 -2.36 14.24 5.32
CA TYR A 116 -3.26 13.10 5.43
C TYR A 116 -2.68 12.02 6.36
N PHE A 117 -2.41 12.41 7.60
CA PHE A 117 -1.93 11.52 8.65
C PHE A 117 -2.44 11.98 10.01
N GLN A 118 -2.24 11.13 11.01
CA GLN A 118 -2.49 11.43 12.42
C GLN A 118 -1.22 11.09 13.19
N LEU A 119 -0.65 12.07 13.90
CA LEU A 119 0.39 11.79 14.88
C LEU A 119 -0.21 11.01 16.05
N VAL A 120 0.47 9.95 16.46
CA VAL A 120 0.08 9.10 17.57
C VAL A 120 1.04 9.29 18.74
N ASP A 121 2.35 9.28 18.46
CA ASP A 121 3.44 9.45 19.41
C ASP A 121 3.26 8.66 20.72
N ARG A 122 2.86 7.39 20.57
CA ARG A 122 2.71 6.45 21.68
C ARG A 122 3.88 5.51 21.73
N THR A 123 4.44 5.32 22.92
CA THR A 123 5.61 4.48 23.15
C THR A 123 5.33 3.40 24.18
N VAL A 124 5.83 2.20 23.91
CA VAL A 124 5.90 1.07 24.84
C VAL A 124 7.34 0.62 24.98
N LYS A 125 7.72 0.19 26.18
CA LYS A 125 9.07 -0.28 26.51
C LYS A 125 9.04 -1.68 27.10
N SER A 126 10.07 -2.47 26.83
CA SER A 126 10.31 -3.77 27.46
C SER A 126 11.80 -3.97 27.64
N GLY A 127 12.35 -3.66 28.83
CA GLY A 127 13.80 -3.74 29.05
C GLY A 127 14.55 -2.74 28.17
N ILE A 128 15.51 -3.23 27.38
CA ILE A 128 16.31 -2.40 26.44
C ILE A 128 15.54 -1.96 25.19
N TYR A 129 14.36 -2.56 24.95
CA TYR A 129 13.59 -2.33 23.74
C TYR A 129 12.57 -1.21 23.92
N GLN A 130 12.44 -0.36 22.91
CA GLN A 130 11.43 0.69 22.82
C GLN A 130 10.73 0.60 21.45
N PHE A 131 9.41 0.64 21.45
CA PHE A 131 8.60 0.75 20.24
C PHE A 131 7.71 1.98 20.32
N THR A 132 7.73 2.80 19.28
CA THR A 132 6.90 4.00 19.15
C THR A 132 6.04 3.89 17.89
N VAL A 133 4.72 4.07 18.02
CA VAL A 133 3.86 4.41 16.88
C VAL A 133 3.94 5.92 16.69
N ASN A 134 4.59 6.37 15.61
CA ASN A 134 4.80 7.78 15.33
C ASN A 134 3.56 8.39 14.70
N ALA A 135 3.11 7.81 13.58
CA ALA A 135 1.96 8.30 12.84
C ALA A 135 1.17 7.16 12.19
N VAL A 136 -0.08 7.45 11.87
CA VAL A 136 -0.96 6.55 11.12
C VAL A 136 -1.68 7.28 10.00
N MET A 137 -2.01 6.53 8.96
CA MET A 137 -2.81 6.96 7.82
C MET A 137 -3.83 5.88 7.56
N ALA A 138 -5.08 6.24 7.29
CA ALA A 138 -6.09 5.25 6.96
C ALA A 138 -7.07 5.75 5.91
N ASP A 139 -7.65 4.81 5.19
CA ASP A 139 -8.84 4.98 4.35
C ASP A 139 -9.67 3.69 4.40
N GLU A 140 -10.71 3.60 3.57
CA GLU A 140 -11.59 2.43 3.48
C GLU A 140 -10.91 1.13 3.01
N ASN A 141 -9.71 1.24 2.43
CA ASN A 141 -8.99 0.14 1.80
C ASN A 141 -7.71 -0.24 2.55
N ARG A 142 -7.12 0.66 3.33
CA ARG A 142 -5.81 0.46 3.92
C ARG A 142 -5.60 1.24 5.21
N LEU A 143 -4.83 0.66 6.15
CA LEU A 143 -4.26 1.36 7.29
C LEU A 143 -2.73 1.22 7.23
N ILE A 144 -2.02 2.34 7.25
CA ILE A 144 -0.56 2.43 7.26
C ILE A 144 -0.12 2.97 8.62
N VAL A 145 0.83 2.28 9.26
CA VAL A 145 1.43 2.64 10.54
C VAL A 145 2.90 2.94 10.33
N LEU A 146 3.34 4.15 10.66
CA LEU A 146 4.74 4.54 10.73
C LEU A 146 5.23 4.38 12.17
N TYR A 147 6.29 3.62 12.36
CA TYR A 147 6.82 3.28 13.68
C TYR A 147 8.33 3.44 13.77
N THR A 148 8.80 3.64 14.99
CA THR A 148 10.21 3.63 15.37
C THR A 148 10.44 2.53 16.38
N ALA A 149 11.33 1.60 16.08
CA ALA A 149 11.79 0.58 17.03
C ALA A 149 13.23 0.86 17.41
N LYS A 150 13.57 0.76 18.70
CA LYS A 150 14.90 1.03 19.22
C LYS A 150 15.35 -0.02 20.23
N THR A 151 16.65 -0.22 20.29
CA THR A 151 17.38 -0.83 21.41
C THR A 151 18.20 0.25 22.12
N ASP A 152 18.75 -0.07 23.29
CA ASP A 152 19.84 0.74 23.87
C ASP A 152 21.18 0.38 23.22
N ASP A 153 22.24 1.09 23.59
CA ASP A 153 23.59 0.92 23.01
C ASP A 153 24.24 -0.45 23.31
N SER A 154 23.53 -1.37 24.00
CA SER A 154 24.05 -2.70 24.33
C SER A 154 23.85 -3.72 23.21
N GLN A 155 22.87 -3.53 22.31
CA GLN A 155 22.53 -4.50 21.27
C GLN A 155 22.03 -3.85 19.99
N GLU A 156 22.56 -4.26 18.84
CA GLU A 156 22.03 -3.86 17.53
C GLU A 156 20.61 -4.39 17.34
N ILE A 157 19.70 -3.51 16.88
CA ILE A 157 18.34 -3.91 16.55
C ILE A 157 18.34 -4.68 15.23
N TYR A 158 17.61 -5.80 15.18
CA TYR A 158 17.52 -6.62 13.98
C TYR A 158 16.19 -6.41 13.24
N SER A 159 15.06 -6.59 13.93
CA SER A 159 13.74 -6.45 13.31
C SER A 159 12.61 -6.32 14.32
N VAL A 160 11.43 -5.92 13.83
CA VAL A 160 10.16 -6.05 14.54
C VAL A 160 9.43 -7.28 14.02
N VAL A 161 9.02 -8.16 14.93
CA VAL A 161 8.41 -9.47 14.61
C VAL A 161 7.11 -9.67 15.37
N ASN A 162 6.33 -10.67 14.96
CA ASN A 162 5.06 -11.06 15.59
C ASN A 162 4.06 -9.89 15.69
N THR A 163 4.03 -9.04 14.66
CA THR A 163 3.15 -7.88 14.61
C THR A 163 1.72 -8.34 14.31
N LYS A 164 0.85 -8.34 15.32
CA LYS A 164 -0.58 -8.63 15.17
C LYS A 164 -1.39 -7.38 15.43
N MET A 165 -2.30 -7.04 14.52
CA MET A 165 -3.16 -5.87 14.66
C MET A 165 -4.62 -6.28 14.82
N THR A 166 -5.25 -5.76 15.88
CA THR A 166 -6.61 -6.11 16.26
C THR A 166 -7.44 -4.85 16.47
N ASN A 167 -8.74 -4.97 16.25
CA ASN A 167 -9.68 -3.97 16.72
C ASN A 167 -9.75 -4.08 18.25
N ALA A 168 -9.32 -3.03 18.95
CA ALA A 168 -9.14 -3.06 20.39
C ALA A 168 -10.47 -3.18 21.16
N LEU A 169 -11.58 -2.72 20.57
CA LEU A 169 -12.90 -2.77 21.19
C LEU A 169 -13.55 -4.15 21.08
N THR A 170 -13.33 -4.83 19.95
CA THR A 170 -13.99 -6.12 19.65
C THR A 170 -13.07 -7.32 19.84
N GLY A 171 -11.76 -7.10 19.97
CA GLY A 171 -10.72 -8.14 19.96
C GLY A 171 -10.53 -8.81 18.60
N LYS A 172 -11.27 -8.39 17.56
CA LYS A 172 -11.23 -9.02 16.25
C LYS A 172 -9.89 -8.76 15.57
N LEU A 173 -9.27 -9.82 15.06
CA LEU A 173 -8.10 -9.72 14.20
C LEU A 173 -8.42 -8.91 12.94
N ILE A 174 -7.60 -7.89 12.67
CA ILE A 174 -7.65 -7.12 11.44
C ILE A 174 -6.66 -7.75 10.46
N ASP A 175 -5.40 -7.87 10.88
CA ASP A 175 -4.32 -8.45 10.07
C ASP A 175 -3.15 -8.95 10.93
N ASN A 176 -2.35 -9.87 10.39
CA ASN A 176 -1.13 -10.41 11.00
C ASN A 176 0.14 -9.61 10.62
N GLY A 177 -0.02 -8.35 10.20
CA GLY A 177 1.01 -7.31 10.20
C GLY A 177 2.25 -7.61 9.36
N ASN A 178 2.07 -8.25 8.19
CA ASN A 178 3.16 -8.89 7.46
C ASN A 178 3.64 -8.12 6.22
N SER A 179 3.19 -6.87 6.02
CA SER A 179 3.60 -6.05 4.88
C SER A 179 4.18 -4.74 5.37
N GLY A 180 5.47 -4.53 5.16
CA GLY A 180 6.15 -3.34 5.64
C GLY A 180 7.60 -3.23 5.19
N GLY A 181 7.99 -2.06 4.69
CA GLY A 181 9.40 -1.72 4.54
C GLY A 181 10.02 -1.29 5.85
N LEU A 182 11.34 -1.48 5.94
CA LEU A 182 12.15 -1.03 7.06
C LEU A 182 13.37 -0.26 6.55
N HIS A 183 13.75 0.75 7.30
CA HIS A 183 14.99 1.47 7.12
C HIS A 183 15.74 1.48 8.45
N THR A 184 16.96 0.94 8.44
CA THR A 184 17.85 1.00 9.60
C THR A 184 18.62 2.31 9.57
N SER A 185 18.58 3.03 10.70
CA SER A 185 19.41 4.22 10.96
C SER A 185 20.89 3.86 10.88
N ASN A 186 21.75 4.86 10.64
CA ASN A 186 23.21 4.70 10.65
C ASN A 186 23.76 4.22 12.01
N ASP A 187 22.99 4.37 13.09
CA ASP A 187 23.39 3.94 14.44
C ASP A 187 23.22 2.43 14.70
N ASN A 188 22.54 1.67 13.84
CA ASN A 188 22.20 0.24 14.03
C ASN A 188 21.39 -0.09 15.32
N HIS A 189 20.91 0.91 16.05
CA HIS A 189 20.08 0.75 17.25
C HIS A 189 18.66 1.26 17.03
N THR A 190 18.39 1.87 15.88
CA THR A 190 17.07 2.41 15.50
C THR A 190 16.62 1.87 14.13
N ILE A 191 15.39 1.38 14.07
CA ILE A 191 14.65 1.10 12.83
C ILE A 191 13.49 2.07 12.71
N TYR A 192 13.38 2.70 11.55
CA TYR A 192 12.17 3.37 11.09
C TYR A 192 11.45 2.41 10.15
N GLY A 193 10.23 2.03 10.51
CA GLY A 193 9.48 1.04 9.75
C GLY A 193 8.07 1.50 9.42
N ARG A 194 7.51 0.84 8.42
CA ARG A 194 6.11 0.93 8.04
C ARG A 194 5.48 -0.43 8.24
N SER A 195 4.22 -0.45 8.66
CA SER A 195 3.36 -1.62 8.53
C SER A 195 2.08 -1.22 7.80
N THR A 196 1.57 -2.10 6.96
CA THR A 196 0.39 -1.85 6.15
C THR A 196 -0.59 -2.99 6.26
N ILE A 197 -1.83 -2.60 6.48
CA ILE A 197 -2.97 -3.48 6.62
C ILE A 197 -3.89 -3.22 5.45
N GLU A 198 -4.14 -4.26 4.67
CA GLU A 198 -5.20 -4.24 3.67
C GLU A 198 -6.54 -4.45 4.37
N LEU A 199 -7.44 -3.47 4.22
CA LEU A 199 -8.81 -3.55 4.69
C LEU A 199 -9.69 -4.05 3.57
N THR A 200 -10.51 -5.04 3.88
CA THR A 200 -11.60 -5.44 2.99
C THR A 200 -12.75 -4.47 3.16
N GLN A 201 -13.38 -4.00 2.08
CA GLN A 201 -14.57 -3.13 2.11
C GLN A 201 -15.73 -3.65 2.99
N LYS A 202 -15.73 -4.94 3.33
CA LYS A 202 -16.71 -5.58 4.22
C LYS A 202 -16.48 -5.29 5.71
N GLN A 203 -15.34 -4.72 6.08
CA GLN A 203 -15.00 -4.40 7.46
C GLN A 203 -14.85 -2.88 7.60
N PRO A 204 -15.63 -2.24 8.48
CA PRO A 204 -15.44 -0.82 8.75
C PRO A 204 -14.06 -0.60 9.36
N LEU A 205 -13.51 0.59 9.11
CA LEU A 205 -12.29 1.04 9.77
C LEU A 205 -12.48 0.98 11.30
N PRO A 206 -11.55 0.36 12.06
CA PRO A 206 -11.68 0.27 13.52
C PRO A 206 -11.51 1.63 14.19
N GLU A 207 -12.37 1.98 15.13
CA GLU A 207 -12.20 3.22 15.92
C GLU A 207 -10.93 3.20 16.79
N GLN A 208 -10.54 2.00 17.25
CA GLN A 208 -9.36 1.80 18.07
C GLN A 208 -8.59 0.56 17.61
N VAL A 209 -7.29 0.72 17.44
CA VAL A 209 -6.36 -0.32 16.99
C VAL A 209 -5.44 -0.69 18.15
N MET A 210 -5.23 -1.98 18.33
CA MET A 210 -4.20 -2.53 19.21
C MET A 210 -3.19 -3.31 18.37
N ILE A 211 -1.92 -2.94 18.49
CA ILE A 211 -0.77 -3.63 17.90
C ILE A 211 -0.08 -4.44 19.00
N ASN A 212 0.08 -5.74 18.76
CA ASN A 212 0.86 -6.66 19.58
C ASN A 212 2.14 -6.98 18.79
N LEU A 213 3.30 -6.89 19.40
CA LEU A 213 4.58 -7.07 18.70
C LEU A 213 5.72 -7.51 19.63
N GLN A 214 6.82 -7.93 19.04
CA GLN A 214 8.12 -8.09 19.70
C GLN A 214 9.22 -7.43 18.87
N ILE A 215 10.26 -6.95 19.55
CA ILE A 215 11.48 -6.49 18.89
C ILE A 215 12.55 -7.56 19.07
N SER A 216 13.32 -7.81 18.03
CA SER A 216 14.49 -8.68 18.07
C SER A 216 15.77 -7.87 17.90
N SER A 217 16.83 -8.31 18.57
CA SER A 217 18.18 -7.73 18.50
C SER A 217 19.24 -8.80 18.43
N VAL A 218 20.41 -8.43 17.94
CA VAL A 218 21.58 -9.30 17.87
C VAL A 218 22.33 -9.25 19.19
N VAL A 219 22.54 -10.42 19.81
CA VAL A 219 23.35 -10.53 21.02
C VAL A 219 24.83 -10.41 20.63
N PRO A 220 25.58 -9.44 21.21
CA PRO A 220 27.01 -9.30 20.93
C PRO A 220 27.78 -10.59 21.29
N ASN A 221 28.62 -11.07 20.39
CA ASN A 221 29.46 -12.24 20.65
C ASN A 221 30.53 -11.89 21.69
N GLN A 222 30.41 -12.44 22.90
CA GLN A 222 31.38 -12.26 23.99
C GLN A 222 32.59 -13.21 23.87
N GLY A 223 33.30 -13.19 22.74
CA GLY A 223 34.47 -14.06 22.51
C GLY A 223 35.64 -13.33 21.87
N THR A 224 36.79 -13.33 22.54
CA THR A 224 38.10 -13.00 21.95
C THR A 224 38.63 -14.23 21.22
N ASP A 225 38.89 -14.11 19.91
CA ASP A 225 39.50 -15.09 19.02
C ASP A 225 38.73 -16.39 18.67
N SER A 226 38.17 -16.43 17.46
CA SER A 226 38.58 -17.33 16.37
C SER A 226 37.59 -17.23 15.22
N ASP A 227 38.04 -17.50 13.99
CA ASP A 227 37.20 -17.53 12.78
C ASP A 227 36.00 -18.51 12.83
N ALA A 228 35.86 -19.29 13.92
CA ALA A 228 34.70 -20.13 14.22
C ALA A 228 33.50 -19.35 14.81
N VAL A 229 33.68 -18.11 15.28
CA VAL A 229 32.62 -17.27 15.90
C VAL A 229 31.64 -16.68 14.85
N LYS A 230 31.91 -16.87 13.55
CA LYS A 230 31.09 -16.34 12.44
C LYS A 230 29.80 -17.14 12.14
N LYS A 231 29.50 -18.24 12.83
CA LYS A 231 28.50 -19.21 12.30
C LYS A 231 27.06 -19.10 12.77
N GLU A 232 26.72 -18.47 13.89
CA GLU A 232 25.29 -18.27 14.25
C GLU A 232 25.08 -16.94 14.98
N ARG A 233 24.35 -16.02 14.34
CA ARG A 233 23.84 -14.81 15.04
C ARG A 233 22.85 -15.28 16.09
N LYS A 234 23.13 -15.00 17.36
CA LYS A 234 22.17 -15.23 18.45
C LYS A 234 21.24 -14.04 18.53
N TYR A 235 19.95 -14.30 18.50
CA TYR A 235 18.93 -13.27 18.64
C TYR A 235 18.33 -13.28 20.05
N GLN A 236 18.07 -12.10 20.57
CA GLN A 236 17.27 -11.89 21.77
C GLN A 236 15.98 -11.18 21.38
N PHE A 237 14.88 -11.57 22.02
CA PHE A 237 13.57 -11.00 21.80
C PHE A 237 13.07 -10.25 23.02
N SER A 238 12.37 -9.14 22.80
CA SER A 238 11.61 -8.46 23.83
C SER A 238 10.49 -9.36 24.38
N LYS A 239 9.96 -9.03 25.55
CA LYS A 239 8.62 -9.51 25.92
C LYS A 239 7.61 -8.97 24.91
N LYS A 240 6.47 -9.65 24.75
CA LYS A 240 5.36 -9.14 23.93
C LYS A 240 4.93 -7.77 24.45
N MET A 241 4.86 -6.81 23.55
CA MET A 241 4.47 -5.43 23.82
C MET A 241 3.14 -5.16 23.15
N ASN A 242 2.27 -4.42 23.84
CA ASN A 242 0.98 -4.00 23.33
C ASN A 242 0.93 -2.47 23.31
N ILE A 243 0.47 -1.92 22.19
CA ILE A 243 0.25 -0.49 22.04
C ILE A 243 -1.12 -0.26 21.40
N THR A 244 -1.89 0.62 22.02
CA THR A 244 -3.27 0.93 21.62
C THR A 244 -3.39 2.41 21.31
N PHE A 245 -4.09 2.74 20.23
CA PHE A 245 -4.39 4.11 19.83
C PHE A 245 -5.74 4.21 19.11
N ASN A 246 -6.33 5.40 19.15
CA ASN A 246 -7.58 5.69 18.46
C ASN A 246 -7.27 6.22 17.05
N LEU A 247 -8.09 5.83 16.07
CA LEU A 247 -8.06 6.43 14.74
C LEU A 247 -8.93 7.69 14.69
N ASP A 248 -8.42 8.72 14.04
CA ASP A 248 -9.15 9.96 13.79
C ASP A 248 -10.36 9.66 12.89
N PRO A 249 -11.58 10.06 13.28
CA PRO A 249 -12.79 9.87 12.47
C PRO A 249 -12.68 10.41 11.05
N LYS A 250 -11.79 11.37 10.77
CA LYS A 250 -11.56 11.90 9.41
C LYS A 250 -11.22 10.81 8.39
N PHE A 251 -10.59 9.72 8.82
CA PHE A 251 -10.23 8.59 7.94
C PHE A 251 -11.42 7.72 7.54
N SER A 252 -12.57 7.89 8.20
CA SER A 252 -13.81 7.17 7.85
C SER A 252 -14.61 7.87 6.76
N VAL A 253 -14.22 9.08 6.33
CA VAL A 253 -14.86 9.80 5.23
C VAL A 253 -14.32 9.23 3.91
N PRO A 254 -15.13 8.50 3.12
CA PRO A 254 -14.64 7.84 1.92
C PRO A 254 -14.14 8.86 0.90
N LYS A 255 -12.99 8.58 0.31
CA LYS A 255 -12.40 9.38 -0.77
C LYS A 255 -12.12 8.56 -2.02
N THR A 256 -12.52 7.29 -2.07
CA THR A 256 -12.31 6.44 -3.25
C THR A 256 -13.13 6.91 -4.46
N GLU A 257 -12.43 7.14 -5.56
CA GLU A 257 -13.01 7.29 -6.90
C GLU A 257 -13.06 5.91 -7.56
N VAL A 258 -14.23 5.48 -8.03
CA VAL A 258 -14.40 4.21 -8.76
C VAL A 258 -14.71 4.51 -10.22
N LEU A 259 -13.87 4.01 -11.12
CA LEU A 259 -13.96 4.21 -12.56
C LEU A 259 -14.34 2.89 -13.24
N GLU A 260 -15.58 2.78 -13.71
CA GLU A 260 -16.02 1.69 -14.57
C GLU A 260 -15.52 1.93 -16.01
N LEU A 261 -14.49 1.20 -16.42
CA LEU A 261 -13.81 1.42 -17.71
C LEU A 261 -14.30 0.47 -18.80
N ASN A 262 -14.49 -0.81 -18.47
CA ASN A 262 -14.92 -1.87 -19.39
C ASN A 262 -14.16 -1.86 -20.75
N LYS A 263 -12.83 -1.72 -20.70
CA LYS A 263 -11.97 -1.64 -21.88
C LYS A 263 -11.41 -3.01 -22.25
N LEU A 264 -11.83 -3.52 -23.39
CA LEU A 264 -11.33 -4.76 -23.97
C LEU A 264 -9.99 -4.53 -24.68
N PHE A 265 -9.01 -5.40 -24.46
CA PHE A 265 -7.74 -5.38 -25.16
C PHE A 265 -7.15 -6.79 -25.27
N THR A 266 -6.23 -6.97 -26.21
CA THR A 266 -5.50 -8.22 -26.40
C THR A 266 -4.08 -8.10 -25.88
N VAL A 267 -3.63 -9.07 -25.08
CA VAL A 267 -2.24 -9.17 -24.61
C VAL A 267 -1.79 -10.62 -24.61
N GLY A 268 -0.63 -10.92 -25.18
CA GLY A 268 -0.13 -12.29 -25.28
C GLY A 268 -1.05 -13.25 -26.06
N GLY A 269 -1.89 -12.73 -26.96
CA GLY A 269 -2.90 -13.52 -27.69
C GLY A 269 -4.20 -13.77 -26.92
N TYR A 270 -4.31 -13.29 -25.68
CA TYR A 270 -5.51 -13.42 -24.85
C TYR A 270 -6.31 -12.12 -24.83
N GLU A 271 -7.63 -12.24 -24.87
CA GLU A 271 -8.55 -11.13 -24.74
C GLU A 271 -8.91 -10.93 -23.26
N VAL A 272 -8.76 -9.69 -22.78
CA VAL A 272 -8.91 -9.34 -21.37
C VAL A 272 -9.59 -7.98 -21.27
N MET A 273 -10.47 -7.83 -20.29
CA MET A 273 -11.16 -6.57 -20.03
C MET A 273 -10.59 -5.89 -18.79
N LEU A 274 -10.12 -4.65 -18.96
CA LEU A 274 -9.94 -3.72 -17.83
C LEU A 274 -11.33 -3.23 -17.40
N SER A 275 -11.88 -3.87 -16.36
CA SER A 275 -13.25 -3.65 -15.91
C SER A 275 -13.39 -2.36 -15.10
N GLU A 276 -12.56 -2.20 -14.07
CA GLU A 276 -12.72 -1.18 -13.04
C GLU A 276 -11.35 -0.74 -12.51
N VAL A 277 -11.27 0.53 -12.12
CA VAL A 277 -10.17 1.07 -11.32
C VAL A 277 -10.74 1.80 -10.11
N GLU A 278 -10.36 1.35 -8.91
CA GLU A 278 -10.65 2.03 -7.65
C GLU A 278 -9.42 2.84 -7.22
N ILE A 279 -9.55 4.15 -7.05
CA ILE A 279 -8.46 5.05 -6.68
C ILE A 279 -8.79 5.65 -5.32
N SER A 280 -8.06 5.27 -4.29
CA SER A 280 -8.23 5.76 -2.92
C SER A 280 -6.99 6.54 -2.47
N PRO A 281 -7.04 7.30 -1.35
CA PRO A 281 -5.89 8.03 -0.85
C PRO A 281 -4.62 7.17 -0.69
N LEU A 282 -4.76 5.91 -0.26
CA LEU A 282 -3.62 5.06 0.11
C LEU A 282 -3.34 3.89 -0.84
N VAL A 283 -4.23 3.60 -1.79
CA VAL A 283 -4.04 2.53 -2.79
C VAL A 283 -4.84 2.77 -4.06
N THR A 284 -4.29 2.38 -5.20
CA THR A 284 -5.03 2.28 -6.47
C THR A 284 -5.19 0.80 -6.82
N ARG A 285 -6.42 0.31 -6.99
CA ARG A 285 -6.72 -1.07 -7.37
C ARG A 285 -7.24 -1.13 -8.81
N VAL A 286 -6.68 -2.03 -9.59
CA VAL A 286 -7.04 -2.26 -10.99
C VAL A 286 -7.58 -3.68 -11.12
N ARG A 287 -8.77 -3.83 -11.69
CA ARG A 287 -9.41 -5.13 -11.90
C ARG A 287 -9.50 -5.48 -13.38
N PHE A 288 -8.90 -6.62 -13.72
CA PHE A 288 -9.07 -7.26 -15.01
C PHE A 288 -10.00 -8.47 -14.91
N ILE A 289 -10.80 -8.69 -15.94
CA ILE A 289 -11.71 -9.83 -16.08
C ILE A 289 -11.33 -10.59 -17.35
N TYR A 290 -11.39 -11.91 -17.29
CA TYR A 290 -11.16 -12.78 -18.44
C TYR A 290 -12.28 -12.64 -19.49
N GLU A 291 -11.92 -12.66 -20.78
CA GLU A 291 -12.89 -12.66 -21.88
C GLU A 291 -12.61 -13.80 -22.89
N PRO A 292 -13.60 -14.66 -23.20
CA PRO A 292 -14.92 -14.74 -22.56
C PRO A 292 -14.83 -15.22 -21.10
N SER A 293 -15.75 -14.75 -20.26
CA SER A 293 -15.74 -15.02 -18.80
C SER A 293 -16.00 -16.48 -18.40
N GLU A 294 -16.17 -17.41 -19.34
CA GLU A 294 -16.48 -18.82 -19.07
C GLU A 294 -15.38 -19.78 -19.55
N LYS A 295 -15.12 -20.82 -18.72
CA LYS A 295 -14.34 -22.03 -19.05
C LYS A 295 -12.90 -21.81 -19.56
N ILE A 296 -12.14 -21.00 -18.83
CA ILE A 296 -10.68 -20.95 -18.97
C ILE A 296 -10.05 -21.92 -17.96
N ASP A 297 -9.24 -22.87 -18.45
CA ASP A 297 -8.51 -23.80 -17.59
C ASP A 297 -7.41 -23.10 -16.79
N TYR A 298 -6.88 -23.77 -15.77
CA TYR A 298 -5.91 -23.17 -14.85
C TYR A 298 -4.58 -22.76 -15.52
N GLU A 299 -4.09 -23.54 -16.49
CA GLU A 299 -2.83 -23.23 -17.19
C GLU A 299 -2.99 -21.98 -18.06
N THR A 300 -4.14 -21.86 -18.72
CA THR A 300 -4.49 -20.66 -19.48
C THR A 300 -4.66 -19.45 -18.56
N LYS A 301 -5.28 -19.60 -17.38
CA LYS A 301 -5.37 -18.50 -16.38
C LYS A 301 -4.01 -18.01 -15.92
N LEU A 302 -3.06 -18.91 -15.66
CA LEU A 302 -1.68 -18.55 -15.32
C LEU A 302 -0.99 -17.83 -16.47
N SER A 303 -1.15 -18.32 -17.70
CA SER A 303 -0.58 -17.68 -18.90
C SER A 303 -1.13 -16.26 -19.11
N ILE A 304 -2.43 -16.06 -18.86
CA ILE A 304 -3.05 -14.72 -18.90
C ILE A 304 -2.50 -13.85 -17.77
N TYR A 305 -2.35 -14.37 -16.55
CA TYR A 305 -1.80 -13.61 -15.43
C TYR A 305 -0.36 -13.12 -15.70
N ASP A 306 0.47 -13.99 -16.27
CA ASP A 306 1.84 -13.63 -16.67
C ASP A 306 1.86 -12.61 -17.81
N ALA A 307 0.89 -12.70 -18.74
CA ALA A 307 0.74 -11.76 -19.83
C ALA A 307 0.22 -10.38 -19.37
N VAL A 308 -0.79 -10.37 -18.51
CA VAL A 308 -1.44 -9.19 -17.94
C VAL A 308 -0.71 -8.79 -16.65
N SER A 309 0.61 -8.64 -16.71
CA SER A 309 1.40 -8.16 -15.58
C SER A 309 1.67 -6.66 -15.76
N PRO A 310 0.90 -5.76 -15.10
CA PRO A 310 1.11 -4.34 -15.27
C PRO A 310 2.36 -3.92 -14.50
N ILE A 311 3.13 -3.01 -15.10
CA ILE A 311 4.44 -2.61 -14.58
C ILE A 311 4.27 -1.47 -13.57
N LYS A 312 3.50 -0.46 -13.97
CA LYS A 312 3.29 0.78 -13.22
C LYS A 312 2.08 1.54 -13.74
N ILE A 313 1.62 2.49 -12.95
CA ILE A 313 0.72 3.55 -13.40
C ILE A 313 1.52 4.85 -13.40
N VAL A 314 1.50 5.60 -14.49
CA VAL A 314 2.04 6.97 -14.52
C VAL A 314 0.91 7.93 -14.24
N SER A 315 1.05 8.66 -13.14
CA SER A 315 0.14 9.72 -12.72
C SER A 315 0.67 11.06 -13.19
N THR A 316 -0.21 11.97 -13.61
CA THR A 316 0.18 13.33 -14.00
C THR A 316 -0.77 14.35 -13.39
N THR A 317 -0.22 15.27 -12.60
CA THR A 317 -0.95 16.36 -11.95
C THR A 317 -1.13 17.56 -12.89
N LYS A 318 -1.94 18.54 -12.47
CA LYS A 318 -2.33 19.69 -13.30
C LYS A 318 -1.16 20.56 -13.74
N ASP A 319 -0.13 20.66 -12.91
CA ASP A 319 1.13 21.35 -13.20
C ASP A 319 2.09 20.54 -14.10
N GLY A 320 1.70 19.33 -14.49
CA GLY A 320 2.47 18.47 -15.39
C GLY A 320 3.49 17.57 -14.70
N ARG A 321 3.56 17.56 -13.36
CA ARG A 321 4.43 16.65 -12.62
C ARG A 321 3.97 15.20 -12.82
N GLN A 322 4.94 14.33 -13.11
CA GLN A 322 4.70 12.91 -13.32
C GLN A 322 5.20 12.10 -12.13
N THR A 323 4.38 11.15 -11.67
CA THR A 323 4.71 10.22 -10.59
C THR A 323 4.50 8.80 -11.07
N GLU A 324 5.47 7.91 -10.82
CA GLU A 324 5.35 6.49 -11.14
C GLU A 324 4.81 5.74 -9.93
N LEU A 325 3.58 5.24 -10.05
CA LEU A 325 2.95 4.43 -9.02
C LEU A 325 3.36 2.97 -9.20
N SER A 326 4.08 2.46 -8.20
CA SER A 326 4.64 1.11 -8.17
C SER A 326 3.57 0.06 -7.89
N LEU A 327 3.73 -1.13 -8.47
CA LEU A 327 2.94 -2.30 -8.12
C LEU A 327 3.28 -2.75 -6.68
N VAL A 328 2.27 -2.78 -5.81
CA VAL A 328 2.40 -3.20 -4.41
C VAL A 328 2.07 -4.68 -4.25
N GLY A 329 1.11 -5.19 -5.03
CA GLY A 329 0.74 -6.59 -5.00
C GLY A 329 -0.33 -6.93 -6.02
N GLY A 330 -0.61 -8.22 -6.16
CA GLY A 330 -1.67 -8.70 -7.04
C GLY A 330 -2.15 -10.08 -6.63
N ASN A 331 -3.40 -10.38 -6.97
CA ASN A 331 -4.00 -11.68 -6.72
C ASN A 331 -4.97 -12.04 -7.85
N GLY A 332 -5.05 -13.34 -8.15
CA GLY A 332 -6.11 -13.88 -8.97
C GLY A 332 -7.47 -13.79 -8.27
N THR A 333 -8.53 -13.65 -9.06
CA THR A 333 -9.93 -13.84 -8.65
C THR A 333 -10.52 -15.00 -9.45
N GLU A 334 -11.75 -15.39 -9.13
CA GLU A 334 -12.44 -16.45 -9.88
C GLU A 334 -12.57 -16.11 -11.38
N ASP A 335 -12.89 -14.85 -11.64
CA ASP A 335 -13.23 -14.26 -12.93
C ASP A 335 -12.10 -13.43 -13.56
N GLY A 336 -10.96 -13.29 -12.89
CA GLY A 336 -9.89 -12.42 -13.37
C GLY A 336 -8.76 -12.21 -12.39
N MET A 337 -8.30 -10.97 -12.28
CA MET A 337 -7.17 -10.59 -11.43
C MET A 337 -7.29 -9.14 -10.95
N ILE A 338 -6.78 -8.88 -9.75
CA ILE A 338 -6.73 -7.55 -9.16
C ILE A 338 -5.27 -7.23 -8.84
N TYR A 339 -4.83 -6.04 -9.26
CA TYR A 339 -3.51 -5.50 -8.91
C TYR A 339 -3.68 -4.23 -8.08
N SER A 340 -2.86 -4.10 -7.04
CA SER A 340 -2.80 -2.93 -6.17
C SER A 340 -1.51 -2.17 -6.42
N PHE A 341 -1.63 -0.86 -6.59
CA PHE A 341 -0.54 0.09 -6.81
C PHE A 341 -0.47 1.09 -5.66
N SER A 342 0.67 1.73 -5.48
CA SER A 342 0.76 2.94 -4.67
C SER A 342 -0.21 4.00 -5.21
N SER A 343 -0.51 5.01 -4.40
CA SER A 343 -1.47 6.05 -4.77
C SER A 343 -0.90 7.44 -4.52
N ASN A 344 -1.23 8.37 -5.40
CA ASN A 344 -1.02 9.79 -5.17
C ASN A 344 -2.31 10.59 -5.39
N LEU A 345 -3.47 10.00 -5.09
CA LEU A 345 -4.78 10.66 -5.27
C LEU A 345 -4.84 12.04 -4.60
N LEU A 346 -4.17 12.20 -3.46
CA LEU A 346 -4.16 13.45 -2.69
C LEU A 346 -3.40 14.58 -3.42
N ASP A 347 -2.58 14.25 -4.41
CA ASP A 347 -1.88 15.21 -5.26
C ASP A 347 -2.77 15.76 -6.39
N ASP A 348 -4.06 15.39 -6.43
CA ASP A 348 -5.04 15.77 -7.45
C ASP A 348 -4.60 15.44 -8.89
N PRO A 349 -4.33 14.16 -9.20
CA PRO A 349 -3.89 13.75 -10.52
C PRO A 349 -4.99 13.93 -11.57
N GLN A 350 -4.62 14.56 -12.68
CA GLN A 350 -5.51 14.84 -13.81
C GLN A 350 -5.53 13.72 -14.84
N SER A 351 -4.50 12.88 -14.86
CA SER A 351 -4.49 11.68 -15.69
C SER A 351 -3.75 10.53 -15.04
N LEU A 352 -4.18 9.32 -15.38
CA LEU A 352 -3.57 8.07 -14.96
C LEU A 352 -3.40 7.18 -16.20
N VAL A 353 -2.19 6.71 -16.46
CA VAL A 353 -1.90 5.83 -17.59
C VAL A 353 -1.21 4.57 -17.09
N MET A 354 -1.89 3.44 -17.20
CA MET A 354 -1.32 2.14 -16.86
C MET A 354 -0.44 1.64 -18.00
N LYS A 355 0.73 1.11 -17.64
CA LYS A 355 1.68 0.51 -18.58
C LYS A 355 1.79 -1.00 -18.36
N LEU A 356 1.61 -1.76 -19.42
CA LEU A 356 1.77 -3.22 -19.44
C LEU A 356 2.83 -3.62 -20.46
N ARG A 357 3.41 -4.82 -20.29
CA ARG A 357 4.25 -5.42 -21.32
C ARG A 357 3.38 -5.80 -22.53
N GLY A 358 3.77 -5.35 -23.73
CA GLY A 358 3.04 -5.71 -24.95
C GLY A 358 3.33 -7.12 -25.44
N GLU A 359 4.54 -7.62 -25.21
CA GLU A 359 4.99 -8.96 -25.60
C GLU A 359 5.46 -9.72 -24.35
N PRO A 360 4.58 -10.54 -23.73
CA PRO A 360 4.93 -11.33 -22.55
C PRO A 360 6.14 -12.24 -22.81
N GLY A 361 7.07 -12.30 -21.87
CA GLY A 361 8.28 -13.15 -21.96
C GLY A 361 9.39 -12.65 -22.89
N LYS A 362 9.19 -11.56 -23.65
CA LYS A 362 10.26 -10.97 -24.46
C LYS A 362 11.33 -10.35 -23.56
N VAL A 363 12.59 -10.71 -23.84
CA VAL A 363 13.76 -10.01 -23.34
C VAL A 363 14.07 -8.90 -24.34
N TYR A 364 14.07 -7.65 -23.86
CA TYR A 364 14.39 -6.49 -24.68
C TYR A 364 15.89 -6.21 -24.62
N ASP A 365 16.47 -5.78 -25.74
CA ASP A 365 17.90 -5.48 -25.81
C ASP A 365 18.24 -4.20 -25.02
N ASP A 366 17.28 -3.27 -24.91
CA ASP A 366 17.41 -2.06 -24.09
C ASP A 366 16.06 -1.54 -23.53
N LEU A 367 16.15 -0.60 -22.58
CA LEU A 367 14.98 0.00 -21.91
C LEU A 367 14.10 0.84 -22.85
N GLN A 368 14.65 1.43 -23.90
CA GLN A 368 13.87 2.21 -24.86
C GLN A 368 13.02 1.31 -25.75
N GLU A 369 13.56 0.16 -26.14
CA GLU A 369 12.83 -0.87 -26.84
C GLU A 369 11.69 -1.42 -25.98
N ALA A 370 11.96 -1.68 -24.70
CA ALA A 370 10.92 -2.10 -23.75
C ALA A 370 9.79 -1.06 -23.66
N GLU A 371 10.11 0.23 -23.49
CA GLU A 371 9.12 1.31 -23.38
C GLU A 371 8.33 1.52 -24.69
N ARG A 372 8.95 1.36 -25.87
CA ARG A 372 8.25 1.44 -27.17
C ARG A 372 7.22 0.34 -27.35
N ASN A 373 7.47 -0.84 -26.78
CA ASN A 373 6.58 -2.01 -26.89
C ASN A 373 5.57 -2.12 -25.74
N MET A 374 5.43 -1.10 -24.87
CA MET A 374 4.43 -1.13 -23.80
C MET A 374 3.03 -0.83 -24.32
N ILE A 375 2.06 -1.60 -23.84
CA ILE A 375 0.64 -1.25 -23.97
C ILE A 375 0.35 -0.14 -22.96
N LYS A 376 -0.25 0.96 -23.43
CA LYS A 376 -0.61 2.12 -22.60
C LYS A 376 -2.14 2.23 -22.52
N LEU A 377 -2.68 1.95 -21.34
CA LEU A 377 -4.12 2.05 -21.08
C LEU A 377 -4.41 3.32 -20.28
N LYS A 378 -5.08 4.28 -20.91
CA LYS A 378 -5.54 5.50 -20.23
C LYS A 378 -6.69 5.15 -19.27
N ILE A 379 -6.52 5.48 -18.00
CA ILE A 379 -7.51 5.31 -16.93
C ILE A 379 -8.31 6.62 -16.76
N LYS A 380 -7.61 7.73 -16.52
CA LYS A 380 -8.17 9.08 -16.29
C LYS A 380 -7.57 10.06 -17.29
#